data_AF-A0A1D1YRC7-F1
#
_entry.id   AF-A0A1D1YRC7-F1
#
_cell.length_a   1.000
_cell.length_b   1.000
_cell.length_c   1.000
_cell.angle_alpha   90.00
_cell.angle_beta   90.00
_cell.angle_gamma   90.00
#
_symmetry.space_group_name_H-M   'P 1'
#
loop_
_entity.id
_entity.type
_entity.pdbx_description
1 polymer ?
#
loop_
_entity_poly.entity_id
_entity_poly.type
_entity_poly.pdbx_seq_one_letter_code
_entity_poly.pdbx_strand_id
1 'polypeptide(L)'
;MFKLLIRSHAKLKVAYTFDAGPNAVLIAPNRKVACLLLQRLLFYFPPSPDSDLTSYVIGDTSILQEAGLHSNKDLEALPPPPEIKDKGPYQKYPGDISYFICTRPGKGPMLLSEDQALMNPETGMPK
;
A
#
# COMPACT_ATOMS: atom_id res chain seq x y z
N MET A 1 16.34 -13.17 7.60
CA MET A 1 15.87 -14.32 6.79
C MET A 1 14.46 -13.98 6.35
N PHE A 2 14.24 -13.63 5.07
CA PHE A 2 12.96 -13.09 4.59
C PHE A 2 12.35 -14.00 3.53
N LYS A 3 11.21 -14.65 3.84
CA LYS A 3 10.16 -15.03 2.87
C LYS A 3 9.11 -15.90 3.56
N LEU A 4 7.90 -15.38 3.67
CA LEU A 4 6.71 -16.21 3.56
C LEU A 4 5.86 -15.68 2.38
N LEU A 5 5.11 -16.60 1.78
CA LEU A 5 4.85 -16.68 0.35
C LEU A 5 3.34 -16.56 0.09
N ILE A 6 2.89 -15.55 -0.66
CA ILE A 6 1.52 -15.59 -1.22
C ILE A 6 1.59 -16.33 -2.57
N ARG A 7 1.12 -17.59 -2.59
CA ARG A 7 1.07 -18.45 -3.79
C ARG A 7 -0.31 -18.38 -4.45
N SER A 8 -0.33 -18.25 -5.77
CA SER A 8 -1.51 -18.48 -6.63
C SER A 8 -1.02 -19.27 -7.84
N HIS A 9 -1.56 -20.49 -8.03
CA HIS A 9 -1.14 -21.46 -9.06
C HIS A 9 0.38 -21.73 -9.09
N ALA A 10 0.97 -22.06 -7.93
CA ALA A 10 2.40 -22.42 -7.77
C ALA A 10 3.45 -21.35 -8.16
N LYS A 11 3.05 -20.17 -8.64
CA LYS A 11 3.97 -19.05 -8.94
C LYS A 11 4.02 -18.07 -7.77
N LEU A 12 5.23 -17.72 -7.33
CA LEU A 12 5.47 -16.63 -6.38
C LEU A 12 4.96 -15.32 -6.98
N LYS A 13 4.00 -14.65 -6.32
CA LYS A 13 3.51 -13.36 -6.78
C LYS A 13 3.88 -12.20 -5.88
N VAL A 14 4.00 -12.40 -4.57
CA VAL A 14 4.31 -11.33 -3.61
C VAL A 14 5.22 -11.89 -2.52
N ALA A 15 6.23 -11.12 -2.14
CA ALA A 15 7.02 -11.37 -0.93
C ALA A 15 6.63 -10.37 0.15
N TYR A 16 6.79 -10.72 1.41
CA TYR A 16 6.61 -9.79 2.51
C TYR A 16 7.75 -9.88 3.52
N THR A 17 7.91 -8.81 4.29
CA THR A 17 8.83 -8.72 5.41
C THR A 17 8.25 -7.87 6.53
N PHE A 18 8.68 -8.15 7.75
CA PHE A 18 8.48 -7.32 8.93
C PHE A 18 9.85 -6.92 9.46
N ASP A 19 9.94 -5.71 9.99
CA ASP A 19 11.11 -5.26 10.75
C ASP A 19 10.80 -5.35 12.25
N ALA A 20 11.43 -4.53 13.11
CA ALA A 20 11.15 -4.43 14.53
C ALA A 20 9.79 -3.75 14.85
N GLY A 21 8.70 -4.21 14.22
CA GLY A 21 7.35 -3.70 14.42
C GLY A 21 6.30 -4.42 13.58
N PRO A 22 5.01 -4.10 13.80
CA PRO A 22 3.89 -4.80 13.15
C PRO A 22 3.67 -4.38 11.69
N ASN A 23 4.38 -3.37 11.19
CA ASN A 23 4.22 -2.89 9.82
C ASN A 23 4.75 -3.92 8.82
N ALA A 24 3.87 -4.41 7.94
CA ALA A 24 4.22 -5.31 6.87
C ALA A 24 4.71 -4.53 5.64
N VAL A 25 5.88 -4.88 5.10
CA VAL A 25 6.35 -4.42 3.80
C VAL A 25 6.10 -5.52 2.78
N LEU A 26 5.30 -5.24 1.76
CA LEU A 26 4.99 -6.18 0.67
C LEU A 26 5.68 -5.75 -0.62
N ILE A 27 6.29 -6.71 -1.31
CA ILE A 27 7.05 -6.51 -2.54
C ILE A 27 6.37 -7.28 -3.67
N ALA A 28 5.80 -6.53 -4.62
CA ALA A 28 5.27 -7.06 -5.86
C ALA A 28 6.32 -6.98 -6.99
N PRO A 29 6.46 -8.00 -7.85
CA PRO A 29 7.50 -8.08 -8.89
C PRO A 29 7.26 -7.11 -10.05
N ASN A 30 6.04 -6.63 -10.22
CA ASN A 30 5.69 -5.63 -11.23
C ASN A 30 4.38 -4.92 -10.86
N ARG A 31 4.11 -3.85 -11.60
CA ARG A 31 2.97 -2.98 -11.37
C ARG A 31 1.61 -3.69 -11.44
N LYS A 32 1.41 -4.58 -12.42
CA LYS A 32 0.17 -5.36 -12.55
C LYS A 32 -0.09 -6.22 -11.31
N VAL A 33 0.94 -6.86 -10.77
CA VAL A 33 0.81 -7.65 -9.54
C VAL A 33 0.56 -6.75 -8.32
N ALA A 34 1.15 -5.55 -8.29
CA ALA A 34 0.90 -4.57 -7.24
C ALA A 34 -0.57 -4.10 -7.21
N CYS A 35 -1.18 -3.79 -8.37
CA CYS A 35 -2.60 -3.41 -8.45
C CYS A 35 -3.51 -4.53 -7.92
N LEU A 36 -3.25 -5.78 -8.35
CA LEU A 36 -4.00 -6.95 -7.91
C LEU A 36 -3.80 -7.28 -6.42
N LEU A 37 -2.62 -6.97 -5.87
CA LEU A 37 -2.35 -7.10 -4.44
C LEU A 37 -3.13 -6.03 -3.67
N LEU A 38 -3.09 -4.78 -4.12
CA LEU A 38 -3.78 -3.67 -3.49
C LEU A 38 -5.30 -3.89 -3.43
N GLN A 39 -5.91 -4.33 -4.54
CA GLN A 39 -7.34 -4.71 -4.54
C GLN A 39 -7.66 -5.79 -3.50
N ARG A 40 -6.80 -6.82 -3.37
CA ARG A 40 -6.99 -7.87 -2.35
C ARG A 40 -6.86 -7.31 -0.94
N LEU A 41 -5.86 -6.48 -0.68
CA LEU A 41 -5.64 -5.88 0.63
C LEU A 41 -6.81 -4.98 1.02
N LEU A 42 -7.29 -4.13 0.11
CA LEU A 42 -8.43 -3.24 0.34
C LEU A 42 -9.75 -4.00 0.49
N PHE A 43 -9.89 -5.19 -0.11
CA PHE A 43 -11.05 -6.06 0.14
C PHE A 43 -11.08 -6.56 1.59
N TYR A 44 -9.95 -7.02 2.13
CA TYR A 44 -9.87 -7.57 3.50
C TYR A 44 -9.78 -6.48 4.56
N PHE A 45 -9.04 -5.41 4.27
CA PHE A 45 -8.76 -4.28 5.16
C PHE A 45 -9.26 -2.99 4.51
N PRO A 46 -10.59 -2.81 4.42
CA PRO A 46 -11.13 -1.55 3.93
C PRO A 46 -10.81 -0.42 4.92
N PRO A 47 -10.80 0.84 4.46
CA PRO A 47 -10.70 2.00 5.35
C PRO A 47 -11.86 2.01 6.36
N SER A 48 -11.69 2.73 7.46
CA SER A 48 -12.81 3.07 8.34
C SER A 48 -13.85 3.89 7.57
N PRO A 49 -15.16 3.82 7.92
CA PRO A 49 -16.23 4.48 7.16
C PRO A 49 -16.03 5.99 6.91
N ASP A 50 -15.36 6.68 7.84
CA ASP A 50 -15.12 8.13 7.78
C ASP A 50 -13.80 8.52 7.08
N SER A 51 -13.04 7.53 6.57
CA SER A 51 -11.72 7.75 5.96
C SER A 51 -11.81 7.84 4.43
N ASP A 52 -11.10 8.82 3.87
CA ASP A 52 -10.98 8.99 2.43
C ASP A 52 -9.90 8.06 1.83
N LEU A 53 -10.12 7.60 0.60
CA LEU A 53 -9.19 6.69 -0.07
C LEU A 53 -7.81 7.34 -0.31
N THR A 54 -7.74 8.67 -0.50
CA THR A 54 -6.48 9.38 -0.75
C THR A 54 -5.62 9.55 0.50
N SER A 55 -6.24 9.56 1.69
CA SER A 55 -5.49 9.49 2.96
C SER A 55 -5.16 8.05 3.34
N TYR A 56 -5.95 7.08 2.87
CA TYR A 56 -5.75 5.66 3.14
C TYR A 56 -4.65 5.01 2.29
N VAL A 57 -4.43 5.49 1.07
CA VAL A 57 -3.36 5.02 0.18
C VAL A 57 -2.51 6.21 -0.25
N ILE A 58 -1.29 6.29 0.29
CA ILE A 58 -0.37 7.41 0.08
C ILE A 58 0.87 7.01 -0.74
N GLY A 59 1.64 8.01 -1.17
CA GLY A 59 2.82 7.83 -2.02
C GLY A 59 2.43 7.86 -3.50
N ASP A 60 2.70 6.77 -4.22
CA ASP A 60 2.34 6.61 -5.63
C ASP A 60 0.85 6.28 -5.81
N THR A 61 -0.01 7.29 -5.74
CA THR A 61 -1.48 7.16 -5.82
C THR A 61 -1.99 6.77 -7.20
N SER A 62 -1.18 6.90 -8.26
CA SER A 62 -1.55 6.47 -9.61
C SER A 62 -1.92 4.98 -9.70
N ILE A 63 -1.48 4.18 -8.71
CA ILE A 63 -1.79 2.75 -8.62
C ILE A 63 -3.29 2.50 -8.41
N LEU A 64 -4.01 3.42 -7.77
CA LEU A 64 -5.45 3.32 -7.54
C LEU A 64 -6.19 3.37 -8.87
N GLN A 65 -5.86 4.34 -9.71
CA GLN A 65 -6.44 4.48 -11.04
C GLN A 65 -6.15 3.25 -11.92
N GLU A 66 -4.91 2.75 -11.90
CA GLU A 66 -4.53 1.53 -12.63
C GLU A 66 -5.21 0.27 -12.08
N ALA A 67 -5.61 0.27 -10.80
CA ALA A 67 -6.41 -0.77 -10.18
C ALA A 67 -7.92 -0.59 -10.41
N GLY A 68 -8.36 0.45 -11.12
CA GLY A 68 -9.77 0.76 -11.34
C GLY A 68 -10.51 1.21 -10.07
N LEU A 69 -9.78 1.81 -9.12
CA LEU A 69 -10.31 2.31 -7.85
C LEU A 69 -10.30 3.84 -7.86
N HIS A 70 -11.48 4.45 -7.96
CA HIS A 70 -11.64 5.90 -8.03
C HIS A 70 -12.32 6.48 -6.79
N SER A 71 -13.01 5.65 -6.02
CA SER A 71 -13.83 6.07 -4.88
C SER A 71 -14.03 4.95 -3.87
N ASN A 72 -14.50 5.29 -2.66
CA ASN A 72 -14.90 4.30 -1.65
C ASN A 72 -16.00 3.35 -2.14
N LYS A 73 -16.85 3.77 -3.10
CA LYS A 73 -17.87 2.89 -3.70
C LYS A 73 -17.25 1.74 -4.48
N ASP A 74 -16.12 1.99 -5.13
CA ASP A 74 -15.41 0.96 -5.90
C ASP A 74 -14.81 -0.10 -4.97
N LEU A 75 -14.41 0.28 -3.75
CA LEU A 75 -13.91 -0.66 -2.73
C LEU A 75 -15.01 -1.60 -2.25
N GLU A 76 -16.21 -1.07 -2.01
CA GLU A 76 -17.37 -1.88 -1.60
C GLU A 76 -17.80 -2.85 -2.71
N ALA A 77 -17.62 -2.44 -3.97
CA ALA A 77 -17.91 -3.26 -5.14
C ALA A 77 -16.79 -4.26 -5.49
N LEU A 78 -15.66 -4.26 -4.80
CA LEU A 78 -14.56 -5.18 -5.09
C LEU A 78 -15.03 -6.65 -4.96
N PRO A 79 -14.82 -7.48 -5.99
CA PRO A 79 -15.17 -8.89 -5.91
C PRO A 79 -14.25 -9.61 -4.90
N PRO A 80 -14.74 -10.67 -4.24
CA PRO A 80 -13.89 -11.52 -3.41
C PRO A 80 -12.67 -12.04 -4.21
N PRO A 81 -11.49 -12.08 -3.58
CA PRO A 81 -10.30 -12.67 -4.20
C PRO A 81 -10.58 -14.07 -4.76
N PRO A 82 -10.04 -14.44 -5.94
CA PRO A 82 -10.34 -15.71 -6.62
C PRO A 82 -10.10 -16.94 -5.74
N GLU A 83 -9.17 -16.87 -4.79
CA GLU A 83 -8.80 -17.96 -3.90
C GLU A 83 -9.89 -18.32 -2.88
N ILE A 84 -10.86 -17.42 -2.66
CA ILE A 84 -11.94 -17.57 -1.67
C ILE A 84 -13.34 -17.39 -2.25
N LYS A 85 -13.50 -17.15 -3.57
CA LYS A 85 -14.77 -16.76 -4.22
C LYS A 85 -16.01 -17.60 -3.87
N ASP A 86 -15.82 -18.86 -3.50
CA ASP A 86 -16.90 -19.81 -3.17
C ASP A 86 -16.88 -20.27 -1.70
N LYS A 87 -16.09 -19.61 -0.84
CA LYS A 87 -15.83 -20.02 0.57
C LYS A 87 -16.49 -19.10 1.60
N GLY A 88 -17.65 -18.52 1.27
CA GLY A 88 -18.33 -17.57 2.16
C GLY A 88 -18.69 -18.15 3.54
N PRO A 89 -18.95 -17.31 4.56
CA PRO A 89 -18.86 -15.84 4.58
C PRO A 89 -17.41 -15.33 4.76
N TYR A 90 -17.13 -14.13 4.23
CA TYR A 90 -15.78 -13.51 4.31
C TYR A 90 -15.70 -12.55 5.49
N GLN A 91 -14.70 -12.76 6.35
CA GLN A 91 -14.38 -11.77 7.38
C GLN A 91 -13.56 -10.64 6.75
N LYS A 92 -14.05 -9.41 6.90
CA LYS A 92 -13.30 -8.17 6.65
C LYS A 92 -12.89 -7.53 7.98
N TYR A 93 -11.91 -6.64 7.93
CA TYR A 93 -11.30 -6.00 9.08
C TYR A 93 -11.17 -4.49 8.83
N PRO A 94 -12.30 -3.74 8.82
CA PRO A 94 -12.27 -2.30 8.55
C PRO A 94 -11.46 -1.56 9.62
N GLY A 95 -10.50 -0.74 9.19
CA GLY A 95 -9.70 0.09 10.10
C GLY A 95 -8.55 -0.61 10.84
N ASP A 96 -8.39 -1.94 10.70
CA ASP A 96 -7.28 -2.69 11.30
C ASP A 96 -5.90 -2.29 10.72
N ILE A 97 -5.89 -1.78 9.49
CA ILE A 97 -4.73 -1.16 8.86
C ILE A 97 -4.96 0.34 8.81
N SER A 98 -4.02 1.14 9.32
CA SER A 98 -4.15 2.60 9.36
C SER A 98 -4.07 3.26 7.98
N TYR A 99 -3.12 2.82 7.14
CA TYR A 99 -2.95 3.27 5.75
C TYR A 99 -1.95 2.38 5.02
N PHE A 100 -1.88 2.51 3.69
CA PHE A 100 -0.90 1.87 2.83
C PHE A 100 0.05 2.91 2.22
N ILE A 101 1.34 2.62 2.21
CA ILE A 101 2.33 3.40 1.44
C ILE A 101 2.69 2.63 0.17
N CYS A 102 2.35 3.17 -0.99
CA CYS A 102 2.75 2.61 -2.28
C CYS A 102 3.99 3.35 -2.79
N THR A 103 5.09 2.62 -3.02
CA THR A 103 6.35 3.21 -3.50
C THR A 103 7.11 2.27 -4.43
N ARG A 104 8.20 2.77 -5.02
CA ARG A 104 9.08 2.06 -5.95
C ARG A 104 10.54 2.20 -5.49
N PRO A 105 11.45 1.31 -5.92
CA PRO A 105 12.88 1.49 -5.69
C PRO A 105 13.35 2.89 -6.10
N GLY A 106 13.97 3.60 -5.16
CA GLY A 106 14.42 4.98 -5.33
C GLY A 106 15.87 5.11 -5.81
N LYS A 107 16.30 6.35 -6.06
CA LYS A 107 17.65 6.68 -6.55
C LYS A 107 18.71 6.79 -5.45
N GLY A 108 18.30 6.76 -4.17
CA GLY A 108 19.17 7.01 -3.02
C GLY A 108 19.22 8.49 -2.62
N PRO A 109 20.18 8.87 -1.74
CA PRO A 109 20.34 10.25 -1.27
C PRO A 109 20.69 11.22 -2.42
N MET A 110 20.22 12.47 -2.30
CA MET A 110 20.50 13.54 -3.26
C MET A 110 20.87 14.82 -2.51
N LEU A 111 21.79 15.60 -3.08
CA LEU A 111 22.06 16.96 -2.62
C LEU A 111 20.95 17.89 -3.11
N LEU A 112 20.34 18.62 -2.19
CA LEU A 112 19.33 19.63 -2.48
C LEU A 112 19.94 21.03 -2.40
N SER A 113 19.31 21.99 -3.06
CA SER A 113 19.73 23.40 -3.06
C SER A 113 19.42 24.08 -1.73
N GLU A 114 20.12 25.19 -1.44
CA GLU A 114 20.06 25.89 -0.15
C GLU A 114 18.67 26.48 0.18
N ASP A 115 17.85 26.76 -0.84
CA ASP A 115 16.45 27.17 -0.68
C ASP A 115 15.62 26.08 0.03
N GLN A 116 15.96 24.81 -0.18
CA GLN A 116 15.35 23.67 0.48
C GLN A 116 15.97 23.33 1.84
N ALA A 117 16.94 24.11 2.33
CA ALA A 117 17.50 23.91 3.66
C ALA A 117 16.40 24.03 4.72
N LEU A 118 16.42 23.15 5.72
CA LEU A 118 15.48 23.17 6.84
C LEU A 118 15.91 24.12 7.97
N MET A 119 17.12 24.69 7.87
CA MET A 119 17.70 25.60 8.86
C MET A 119 17.79 27.01 8.27
N ASN A 120 17.52 28.01 9.10
CA ASN A 120 17.76 29.41 8.78
C ASN A 120 19.30 29.65 8.72
N PRO A 121 19.82 30.22 7.63
CA PRO A 121 21.26 30.37 7.43
C PRO A 121 21.92 31.41 8.35
N GLU A 122 21.15 32.36 8.87
CA GLU A 122 21.65 33.44 9.74
C GLU A 122 21.64 33.02 11.21
N THR A 123 20.56 32.40 11.66
CA THR A 123 20.36 32.05 13.07
C THR A 123 20.82 30.63 13.41
N GLY A 124 20.97 29.76 12.41
CA GLY A 124 21.27 28.34 12.60
C GLY A 124 20.16 27.58 13.32
N MET A 125 18.93 28.13 13.35
CA MET A 125 17.74 27.51 13.96
C MET A 125 16.83 26.92 12.88
N PRO A 126 15.91 25.99 13.22
CA PRO A 126 14.89 25.53 12.27
C PRO A 126 14.17 26.71 11.61
N LYS A 127 13.95 26.62 10.29
CA LYS A 127 13.14 27.59 9.55
C LYS A 127 11.70 27.61 10.06
#